data_AF-A0A7Y3MV63-F1
#
_entry.id   AF-A0A7Y3MV63-F1
#
_cell.length_a   1.000
_cell.length_b   1.000
_cell.length_c   1.000
_cell.angle_alpha   90.00
_cell.angle_beta   90.00
_cell.angle_gamma   90.00
#
_symmetry.space_group_name_H-M   'P 1'
#
loop_
_entity.id
_entity.type
_entity.pdbx_description
1 polymer ?
#
loop_
_entity_poly.entity_id
_entity_poly.type
_entity_poly.pdbx_seq_one_letter_code
_entity_poly.pdbx_strand_id
1 'polypeptide(L)'
;LRPVGAGALQRRYEAMCTELRGLGYFDPARKRPLPLLPRRIAVITSEDGAAIHDVVSTARQRLPAVGLLHVPVRVQGSGAAAEVARAIRWVDRARTRLGVDAILVTRGGGSMEDLWTFNERVVADATFACVLPVVAAIGHESDTTVIELVADRRSATPTQATMDLVPDRAALVRQVDHLADRVTARVHRRLDTARALTRRLAEHPVLRDPAAVIGLARERITRLAREVEQLVRARVGRGRTRVETLAGRVAVSSTVRRLDAARVRINAIDQRLAASTASRMRLAQARRDALEGRLRAVDPRSILRRGFSYTTTQAGAIVRSVAAVRSGDVLRTHVADGAIESVVGAAARRRRGTGGEKPDQMDLFGSGE
;
A
#
# COMPACT_ATOMS: atom_id res chain seq x y z
N LEU A 1 -65.42 -53.91 -53.65
CA LEU A 1 -64.92 -55.26 -54.02
C LEU A 1 -63.40 -55.23 -53.93
N ARG A 2 -62.79 -55.86 -52.91
CA ARG A 2 -61.32 -56.00 -52.83
C ARG A 2 -60.90 -57.13 -53.81
N PRO A 3 -59.88 -56.95 -54.67
CA PRO A 3 -59.46 -58.00 -55.59
C PRO A 3 -58.89 -59.21 -54.84
N VAL A 4 -59.21 -60.41 -55.32
CA VAL A 4 -59.03 -61.72 -54.66
C VAL A 4 -57.54 -62.12 -54.44
N GLY A 5 -56.56 -61.33 -54.90
CA GLY A 5 -55.11 -61.59 -54.73
C GLY A 5 -54.38 -60.74 -53.68
N ALA A 6 -54.95 -59.59 -53.27
CA ALA A 6 -54.24 -58.62 -52.42
C ALA A 6 -53.89 -59.15 -51.02
N GLY A 7 -54.76 -59.99 -50.43
CA GLY A 7 -54.51 -60.57 -49.11
C GLY A 7 -53.44 -61.67 -49.07
N ALA A 8 -53.08 -62.27 -50.21
CA ALA A 8 -52.00 -63.26 -50.28
C ALA A 8 -50.62 -62.58 -50.35
N LEU A 9 -50.49 -61.52 -51.16
CA LEU A 9 -49.27 -60.72 -51.24
C LEU A 9 -49.00 -59.99 -49.92
N GLN A 10 -50.02 -59.42 -49.28
CA GLN A 10 -49.88 -58.78 -47.98
C GLN A 10 -49.34 -59.73 -46.91
N ARG A 11 -49.90 -60.95 -46.79
CA ARG A 11 -49.40 -61.96 -45.84
C ARG A 11 -47.95 -62.37 -46.11
N ARG A 12 -47.56 -62.48 -47.39
CA ARG A 12 -46.17 -62.77 -47.77
C ARG A 12 -45.22 -61.63 -47.38
N TYR A 13 -45.65 -60.39 -47.57
CA TYR A 13 -44.90 -59.21 -47.15
C TYR A 13 -44.71 -59.17 -45.62
N GLU A 14 -45.78 -59.40 -44.86
CA GLU A 14 -45.73 -59.43 -43.40
C GLU A 14 -44.82 -60.56 -42.86
N ALA A 15 -44.89 -61.75 -43.47
CA ALA A 15 -44.01 -62.86 -43.15
C ALA A 15 -42.54 -62.52 -43.42
N MET A 16 -42.24 -61.95 -44.60
CA MET A 16 -40.89 -61.50 -44.96
C MET A 16 -40.37 -60.42 -44.00
N CYS A 17 -41.19 -59.43 -43.68
CA CYS A 17 -40.84 -58.38 -42.73
C CYS A 17 -40.57 -58.95 -41.32
N THR A 18 -41.34 -59.93 -40.88
CA THR A 18 -41.14 -60.56 -39.58
C THR A 18 -39.81 -61.33 -39.54
N GLU A 19 -39.53 -62.11 -40.57
CA GLU A 19 -38.28 -62.86 -40.72
C GLU A 19 -37.06 -61.91 -40.75
N LEU A 20 -37.07 -60.93 -41.64
CA LEU A 20 -35.98 -59.97 -41.81
C LEU A 20 -35.75 -59.11 -40.57
N ARG A 21 -36.82 -58.74 -39.85
CA ARG A 21 -36.70 -58.06 -38.55
C ARG A 21 -36.00 -58.93 -37.52
N GLY A 22 -36.32 -60.22 -37.45
CA GLY A 22 -35.62 -61.18 -36.58
C GLY A 22 -34.13 -61.34 -36.92
N LEU A 23 -33.78 -61.23 -38.20
CA LEU A 23 -32.39 -61.22 -38.70
C LEU A 23 -31.72 -59.83 -38.57
N GLY A 24 -32.42 -58.85 -37.99
CA GLY A 24 -31.92 -57.51 -37.76
C GLY A 24 -31.84 -56.62 -39.00
N TYR A 25 -32.38 -57.00 -40.16
CA TYR A 25 -32.29 -56.26 -41.45
C TYR A 25 -32.69 -54.78 -41.35
N PHE A 26 -33.56 -54.44 -40.38
CA PHE A 26 -34.12 -53.10 -40.20
C PHE A 26 -33.50 -52.32 -39.02
N ASP A 27 -32.43 -52.82 -38.40
CA ASP A 27 -31.80 -52.18 -37.24
C ASP A 27 -31.28 -50.76 -37.58
N PRO A 28 -31.77 -49.70 -36.91
CA PRO A 28 -31.30 -48.33 -37.11
C PRO A 28 -29.79 -48.16 -36.91
N ALA A 29 -29.17 -48.94 -36.01
CA ALA A 29 -27.75 -48.81 -35.69
C ALA A 29 -26.82 -49.12 -36.87
N ARG A 30 -27.32 -49.79 -37.90
CA ARG A 30 -26.53 -50.13 -39.10
C ARG A 30 -26.72 -49.15 -40.24
N LYS A 31 -27.75 -48.31 -40.17
CA LYS A 31 -28.04 -47.34 -41.24
C LYS A 31 -26.90 -46.33 -41.31
N ARG A 32 -26.31 -46.19 -42.48
CA ARG A 32 -25.16 -45.32 -42.74
C ARG A 32 -25.62 -43.88 -42.97
N PRO A 33 -24.87 -42.88 -42.49
CA PRO A 33 -25.15 -41.49 -42.81
C PRO A 33 -24.93 -41.24 -44.31
N LEU A 34 -25.78 -40.39 -44.90
CA LEU A 34 -25.58 -39.95 -46.28
C LEU A 34 -24.35 -39.04 -46.40
N PRO A 35 -23.61 -39.10 -47.52
CA PRO A 35 -22.47 -38.23 -47.75
C PRO A 35 -22.93 -36.78 -47.84
N LEU A 36 -22.20 -35.86 -47.18
CA LEU A 36 -22.53 -34.43 -47.20
C LEU A 36 -22.36 -33.81 -48.60
N LEU A 37 -21.35 -34.25 -49.35
CA LEU A 37 -21.01 -33.77 -50.70
C LEU A 37 -20.58 -34.96 -51.56
N PRO A 38 -21.53 -35.77 -52.09
CA PRO A 38 -21.16 -36.87 -52.98
C PRO A 38 -20.58 -36.33 -54.27
N ARG A 39 -19.50 -36.96 -54.74
CA ARG A 39 -18.89 -36.70 -56.05
C ARG A 39 -19.71 -37.34 -57.15
N ARG A 40 -20.23 -38.55 -56.89
CA ARG A 40 -21.08 -39.27 -57.84
C ARG A 40 -22.08 -40.17 -57.14
N ILE A 41 -23.30 -40.22 -57.67
CA ILE A 41 -24.39 -41.08 -57.20
C ILE A 41 -24.72 -42.07 -58.31
N ALA A 42 -24.85 -43.35 -57.98
CA ALA A 42 -25.38 -44.35 -58.90
C ALA A 42 -26.91 -44.39 -58.80
N VAL A 43 -27.60 -44.29 -59.92
CA VAL A 43 -29.07 -44.28 -60.01
C VAL A 43 -29.52 -45.56 -60.70
N ILE A 44 -30.09 -46.48 -59.92
CA ILE A 44 -30.62 -47.75 -60.39
C ILE A 44 -32.13 -47.58 -60.61
N THR A 45 -32.54 -47.57 -61.87
CA THR A 45 -33.93 -47.36 -62.33
C THR A 45 -34.07 -47.85 -63.77
N SER A 46 -35.27 -47.81 -64.36
CA SER A 46 -35.49 -48.09 -65.78
C SER A 46 -34.63 -47.20 -66.72
N GLU A 47 -34.40 -47.70 -67.93
CA GLU A 47 -33.66 -46.98 -68.98
C GLU A 47 -34.39 -45.68 -69.37
N ASP A 48 -35.66 -45.79 -69.72
CA ASP A 48 -36.54 -44.66 -69.99
C ASP A 48 -37.66 -44.61 -68.94
N GLY A 49 -37.83 -43.47 -68.28
CA GLY A 49 -38.87 -43.32 -67.25
C GLY A 49 -38.88 -41.97 -66.54
N ALA A 50 -40.05 -41.60 -66.00
CA ALA A 50 -40.22 -40.34 -65.28
C ALA A 50 -39.22 -40.18 -64.11
N ALA A 51 -38.92 -41.28 -63.40
CA ALA A 51 -38.02 -41.23 -62.25
C ALA A 51 -36.58 -40.81 -62.60
N ILE A 52 -36.00 -41.30 -63.72
CA ILE A 52 -34.65 -40.86 -64.10
C ILE A 52 -34.66 -39.40 -64.55
N HIS A 53 -35.72 -38.94 -65.23
CA HIS A 53 -35.87 -37.54 -65.60
C HIS A 53 -35.98 -36.62 -64.38
N ASP A 54 -36.77 -37.02 -63.37
CA ASP A 54 -36.93 -36.28 -62.11
C ASP A 54 -35.60 -36.18 -61.36
N VAL A 55 -34.86 -37.30 -61.26
CA VAL A 55 -33.54 -37.33 -60.62
C VAL A 55 -32.54 -36.43 -61.35
N VAL A 56 -32.46 -36.54 -62.69
CA VAL A 56 -31.53 -35.74 -63.49
C VAL A 56 -31.87 -34.25 -63.41
N SER A 57 -33.15 -33.89 -63.55
CA SER A 57 -33.62 -32.50 -63.47
C SER A 57 -33.32 -31.90 -62.11
N THR A 58 -33.69 -32.60 -61.04
CA THR A 58 -33.48 -32.15 -59.66
C THR A 58 -32.00 -32.02 -59.32
N ALA A 59 -31.16 -32.99 -59.69
CA ALA A 59 -29.73 -32.94 -59.43
C ALA A 59 -29.05 -31.78 -60.16
N ARG A 60 -29.42 -31.53 -61.42
CA ARG A 60 -28.90 -30.40 -62.21
C ARG A 60 -29.34 -29.06 -61.63
N GLN A 61 -30.56 -28.95 -61.12
CA GLN A 61 -31.03 -27.72 -60.48
C GLN A 61 -30.33 -27.46 -59.14
N ARG A 62 -30.09 -28.50 -58.33
CA ARG A 62 -29.50 -28.35 -57.00
C ARG A 62 -27.99 -28.17 -57.02
N LEU A 63 -27.25 -29.08 -57.66
CA LEU A 63 -25.79 -29.02 -57.72
C LEU A 63 -25.27 -29.78 -58.96
N PRO A 64 -25.08 -29.09 -60.11
CA PRO A 64 -24.59 -29.70 -61.35
C PRO A 64 -23.25 -30.43 -61.26
N ALA A 65 -22.47 -30.14 -60.21
CA ALA A 65 -21.15 -30.74 -59.99
C ALA A 65 -21.22 -32.21 -59.54
N VAL A 66 -22.36 -32.66 -59.01
CA VAL A 66 -22.55 -34.07 -58.61
C VAL A 66 -22.76 -34.92 -59.85
N GLY A 67 -21.88 -35.88 -60.08
CA GLY A 67 -22.02 -36.84 -61.18
C GLY A 67 -23.19 -37.80 -60.94
N LEU A 68 -23.93 -38.12 -62.00
CA LEU A 68 -24.91 -39.20 -61.98
C LEU A 68 -24.41 -40.35 -62.84
N LEU A 69 -24.37 -41.55 -62.28
CA LEU A 69 -24.15 -42.80 -63.00
C LEU A 69 -25.48 -43.53 -63.11
N HIS A 70 -26.13 -43.44 -64.26
CA HIS A 70 -27.34 -44.20 -64.52
C HIS A 70 -26.99 -45.68 -64.77
N VAL A 71 -27.67 -46.56 -64.04
CA VAL A 71 -27.54 -48.02 -64.15
C VAL A 71 -28.93 -48.56 -64.52
N PRO A 72 -29.21 -48.69 -65.83
CA PRO A 72 -30.54 -49.10 -66.28
C PRO A 72 -30.83 -50.54 -65.86
N VAL A 73 -31.99 -50.76 -65.24
CA VAL A 73 -32.51 -52.09 -64.88
C VAL A 73 -34.01 -52.16 -65.09
N ARG A 74 -34.54 -53.37 -65.31
CA ARG A 74 -35.98 -53.61 -65.17
C ARG A 74 -36.42 -53.39 -63.71
N VAL A 75 -37.44 -52.57 -63.54
CA VAL A 75 -38.03 -52.22 -62.23
C VAL A 75 -39.36 -52.93 -61.95
N GLN A 76 -39.87 -53.69 -62.92
CA GLN A 76 -41.11 -54.45 -62.84
C GLN A 76 -41.05 -55.70 -63.72
N GLY A 77 -41.93 -56.66 -63.44
CA GLY A 77 -42.04 -57.91 -64.18
C GLY A 77 -41.04 -58.99 -63.74
N SER A 78 -41.17 -60.18 -64.34
CA SER A 78 -40.35 -61.35 -63.97
C SER A 78 -38.86 -61.12 -64.23
N GLY A 79 -38.04 -61.40 -63.22
CA GLY A 79 -36.58 -61.24 -63.26
C GLY A 79 -36.06 -59.85 -62.88
N ALA A 80 -36.92 -58.86 -62.69
CA ALA A 80 -36.53 -57.49 -62.29
C ALA A 80 -35.79 -57.46 -60.94
N ALA A 81 -36.24 -58.24 -59.96
CA ALA A 81 -35.63 -58.26 -58.62
C ALA A 81 -34.17 -58.75 -58.66
N ALA A 82 -33.90 -59.78 -59.47
CA ALA A 82 -32.56 -60.31 -59.66
C ALA A 82 -31.64 -59.31 -60.39
N GLU A 83 -32.20 -58.47 -61.25
CA GLU A 83 -31.49 -57.44 -62.01
C GLU A 83 -31.12 -56.25 -61.10
N VAL A 84 -32.08 -55.72 -60.33
CA VAL A 84 -31.85 -54.69 -59.31
C VAL A 84 -30.78 -55.15 -58.30
N ALA A 85 -30.91 -56.36 -57.77
CA ALA A 85 -29.94 -56.90 -56.81
C ALA A 85 -28.53 -57.05 -57.41
N ARG A 86 -28.44 -57.41 -58.69
CA ARG A 86 -27.16 -57.52 -59.41
C ARG A 86 -26.54 -56.15 -59.65
N ALA A 87 -27.35 -55.15 -59.99
CA ALA A 87 -26.90 -53.77 -60.15
C ALA A 87 -26.34 -53.21 -58.84
N ILE A 88 -27.03 -53.37 -57.71
CA ILE A 88 -26.55 -52.95 -56.38
C ILE A 88 -25.19 -53.58 -56.08
N ARG A 89 -25.07 -54.91 -56.22
CA ARG A 89 -23.81 -55.64 -55.98
C ARG A 89 -22.70 -55.25 -56.96
N TRP A 90 -23.03 -54.89 -58.19
CA TRP A 90 -22.05 -54.47 -59.19
C TRP A 90 -21.51 -53.07 -58.85
N VAL A 91 -22.39 -52.11 -58.57
CA VAL A 91 -22.00 -50.75 -58.16
C VAL A 91 -21.15 -50.81 -56.90
N ASP A 92 -21.60 -51.55 -55.88
CA ASP A 92 -20.90 -51.64 -54.60
C ASP A 92 -19.49 -52.24 -54.72
N ARG A 93 -19.33 -53.31 -55.52
CA ARG A 93 -18.02 -53.90 -55.82
C ARG A 93 -17.12 -52.97 -56.62
N ALA A 94 -17.69 -52.19 -57.53
CA ALA A 94 -16.95 -51.27 -58.38
C ALA A 94 -16.84 -49.84 -57.81
N ARG A 95 -17.31 -49.58 -56.57
CA ARG A 95 -17.49 -48.25 -55.99
C ARG A 95 -16.28 -47.33 -56.12
N THR A 96 -15.08 -47.82 -55.79
CA THR A 96 -13.83 -47.05 -55.83
C THR A 96 -13.43 -46.71 -57.27
N ARG A 97 -13.57 -47.66 -58.20
CA ARG A 97 -13.25 -47.47 -59.62
C ARG A 97 -14.23 -46.50 -60.28
N LEU A 98 -15.51 -46.57 -59.92
CA LEU A 98 -16.57 -45.71 -60.46
C LEU A 98 -16.63 -44.34 -59.77
N GLY A 99 -15.97 -44.19 -58.61
CA GLY A 99 -16.01 -42.99 -57.78
C GLY A 99 -17.40 -42.68 -57.24
N VAL A 100 -18.18 -43.71 -56.92
CA VAL A 100 -19.58 -43.59 -56.45
C VAL A 100 -19.60 -43.57 -54.92
N ASP A 101 -20.32 -42.60 -54.36
CA ASP A 101 -20.40 -42.38 -52.91
C ASP A 101 -21.75 -42.80 -52.32
N ALA A 102 -22.78 -42.98 -53.15
CA ALA A 102 -24.11 -43.44 -52.73
C ALA A 102 -24.87 -44.11 -53.89
N ILE A 103 -25.85 -44.93 -53.54
CA ILE A 103 -26.77 -45.58 -54.48
C ILE A 103 -28.18 -45.04 -54.24
N LEU A 104 -28.85 -44.62 -55.32
CA LEU A 104 -30.28 -44.37 -55.35
C LEU A 104 -30.96 -45.51 -56.13
N VAL A 105 -31.85 -46.24 -55.47
CA VAL A 105 -32.77 -47.16 -56.13
C VAL A 105 -34.13 -46.49 -56.20
N THR A 106 -34.63 -46.30 -57.41
CA THR A 106 -35.88 -45.57 -57.63
C THR A 106 -36.67 -46.19 -58.78
N ARG A 107 -37.98 -45.91 -58.83
CA ARG A 107 -38.86 -46.29 -59.93
C ARG A 107 -39.79 -45.14 -60.28
N GLY A 108 -40.27 -45.14 -61.52
CA GLY A 108 -41.38 -44.29 -61.93
C GLY A 108 -42.72 -44.79 -61.37
N GLY A 109 -43.78 -44.02 -61.64
CA GLY A 109 -45.16 -44.44 -61.34
C GLY A 109 -45.50 -45.82 -61.94
N GLY A 110 -46.44 -46.54 -61.33
CA GLY A 110 -46.89 -47.86 -61.78
C GLY A 110 -47.87 -48.50 -60.81
N SER A 111 -48.34 -49.70 -61.10
CA SER A 111 -49.34 -50.39 -60.26
C SER A 111 -48.73 -50.90 -58.94
N MET A 112 -49.60 -51.24 -57.98
CA MET A 112 -49.23 -51.89 -56.72
C MET A 112 -48.50 -53.22 -56.95
N GLU A 113 -48.89 -53.95 -58.00
CA GLU A 113 -48.34 -55.27 -58.36
C GLU A 113 -46.88 -55.16 -58.81
N ASP A 114 -46.53 -54.05 -59.45
CA ASP A 114 -45.15 -53.75 -59.88
C ASP A 114 -44.21 -53.48 -58.69
N LEU A 115 -44.72 -53.16 -57.49
CA LEU A 115 -43.91 -52.90 -56.29
C LEU A 115 -43.31 -54.18 -55.71
N TRP A 116 -43.87 -55.35 -56.04
CA TRP A 116 -43.46 -56.62 -55.44
C TRP A 116 -41.99 -56.96 -55.69
N THR A 117 -41.44 -56.55 -56.83
CA THR A 117 -40.02 -56.65 -57.18
C THR A 117 -39.09 -56.22 -56.04
N PHE A 118 -39.49 -55.20 -55.28
CA PHE A 118 -38.71 -54.58 -54.21
C PHE A 118 -38.95 -55.20 -52.83
N ASN A 119 -39.88 -56.16 -52.74
CA ASN A 119 -40.15 -56.97 -51.56
C ASN A 119 -39.41 -58.32 -51.56
N GLU A 120 -38.76 -58.67 -52.67
CA GLU A 120 -38.05 -59.94 -52.80
C GLU A 120 -36.77 -59.99 -51.96
N ARG A 121 -36.51 -61.17 -51.38
CA ARG A 121 -35.36 -61.42 -50.50
C ARG A 121 -34.01 -61.09 -51.16
N VAL A 122 -33.87 -61.38 -52.45
CA VAL A 122 -32.62 -61.14 -53.19
C VAL A 122 -32.22 -59.65 -53.24
N VAL A 123 -33.22 -58.76 -53.26
CA VAL A 123 -33.02 -57.30 -53.23
C VAL A 123 -32.69 -56.86 -51.81
N ALA A 124 -33.43 -57.36 -50.81
CA ALA A 124 -33.15 -57.10 -49.40
C ALA A 124 -31.71 -57.51 -49.01
N ASP A 125 -31.27 -58.69 -49.43
CA ASP A 125 -29.92 -59.19 -49.17
C ASP A 125 -28.84 -58.34 -49.86
N ALA A 126 -29.10 -57.90 -51.09
CA ALA A 126 -28.17 -57.04 -51.82
C ALA A 126 -28.02 -55.66 -51.16
N THR A 127 -29.12 -55.05 -50.74
CA THR A 127 -29.11 -53.76 -50.03
C THR A 127 -28.47 -53.90 -48.66
N PHE A 128 -28.81 -54.95 -47.93
CA PHE A 128 -28.27 -55.20 -46.59
C PHE A 128 -26.74 -55.41 -46.60
N ALA A 129 -26.22 -56.13 -47.59
CA ALA A 129 -24.79 -56.40 -47.72
C ALA A 129 -24.00 -55.25 -48.39
N CYS A 130 -24.67 -54.26 -48.97
CA CYS A 130 -24.02 -53.14 -49.64
C CYS A 130 -23.18 -52.33 -48.65
N VAL A 131 -22.01 -51.81 -49.04
CA VAL A 131 -21.14 -50.93 -48.24
C VAL A 131 -21.41 -49.45 -48.50
N LEU A 132 -21.85 -49.10 -49.71
CA LEU A 132 -22.33 -47.76 -50.01
C LEU A 132 -23.66 -47.47 -49.30
N PRO A 133 -23.92 -46.21 -48.88
CA PRO A 133 -25.24 -45.82 -48.41
C PRO A 133 -26.26 -45.93 -49.54
N VAL A 134 -27.37 -46.61 -49.27
CA VAL A 134 -28.47 -46.83 -50.20
C VAL A 134 -29.67 -46.00 -49.81
N VAL A 135 -30.18 -45.23 -50.77
CA VAL A 135 -31.44 -44.50 -50.69
C VAL A 135 -32.47 -45.21 -51.56
N ALA A 136 -33.62 -45.52 -50.98
CA ALA A 136 -34.73 -46.13 -51.70
C ALA A 136 -35.89 -45.15 -51.79
N ALA A 137 -36.37 -44.95 -53.02
CA ALA A 137 -37.57 -44.17 -53.33
C ALA A 137 -38.45 -44.97 -54.29
N ILE A 138 -39.25 -45.88 -53.73
CA ILE A 138 -39.98 -46.89 -54.50
C ILE A 138 -41.49 -46.68 -54.42
N GLY A 139 -42.04 -46.59 -53.21
CA GLY A 139 -43.49 -46.55 -52.97
C GLY A 139 -44.03 -45.15 -52.73
N HIS A 140 -45.35 -45.00 -52.82
CA HIS A 140 -46.08 -43.83 -52.33
C HIS A 140 -46.23 -43.91 -50.80
N GLU A 141 -46.72 -42.86 -50.14
CA GLU A 141 -46.76 -42.78 -48.67
C GLU A 141 -47.43 -43.97 -47.97
N SER A 142 -48.39 -44.64 -48.63
CA SER A 142 -49.21 -45.73 -48.09
C SER A 142 -48.56 -47.13 -48.13
N ASP A 143 -47.58 -47.38 -49.00
CA ASP A 143 -47.11 -48.75 -49.31
C ASP A 143 -45.57 -48.84 -49.25
N THR A 144 -45.03 -49.01 -48.04
CA THR A 144 -43.58 -49.17 -47.84
C THR A 144 -43.13 -50.56 -48.26
N THR A 145 -42.05 -50.62 -49.04
CA THR A 145 -41.45 -51.87 -49.53
C THR A 145 -40.31 -52.34 -48.62
N VAL A 146 -39.95 -53.63 -48.70
CA VAL A 146 -38.86 -54.21 -47.90
C VAL A 146 -37.55 -53.48 -48.16
N ILE A 147 -37.20 -53.16 -49.42
CA ILE A 147 -35.98 -52.41 -49.72
C ILE A 147 -35.93 -51.06 -49.00
N GLU A 148 -37.06 -50.35 -48.85
CA GLU A 148 -37.13 -49.06 -48.15
C GLU A 148 -36.93 -49.19 -46.64
N LEU A 149 -37.27 -50.35 -46.07
CA LEU A 149 -37.00 -50.65 -44.66
C LEU A 149 -35.52 -50.99 -44.44
N VAL A 150 -34.92 -51.75 -45.36
CA VAL A 150 -33.49 -52.15 -45.32
C VAL A 150 -32.56 -50.98 -45.64
N ALA A 151 -32.93 -50.11 -46.58
CA ALA A 151 -32.12 -48.98 -47.02
C ALA A 151 -31.76 -48.04 -45.87
N ASP A 152 -30.62 -47.37 -46.01
CA ASP A 152 -30.12 -46.40 -45.04
C ASP A 152 -31.06 -45.20 -44.93
N ARG A 153 -31.66 -44.80 -46.06
CA ARG A 153 -32.66 -43.75 -46.14
C ARG A 153 -33.84 -44.17 -47.02
N ARG A 154 -35.05 -44.05 -46.47
CA ARG A 154 -36.30 -44.02 -47.24
C ARG A 154 -36.60 -42.58 -47.67
N SER A 155 -36.99 -42.40 -48.92
CA SER A 155 -37.52 -41.14 -49.45
C SER A 155 -38.81 -41.42 -50.23
N ALA A 156 -39.79 -40.52 -50.15
CA ALA A 156 -41.12 -40.76 -50.72
C ALA A 156 -41.16 -40.68 -52.26
N THR A 157 -40.24 -39.94 -52.88
CA THR A 157 -40.22 -39.69 -54.33
C THR A 157 -38.79 -39.68 -54.87
N PRO A 158 -38.58 -39.92 -56.18
CA PRO A 158 -37.27 -39.77 -56.82
C PRO A 158 -36.69 -38.37 -56.59
N THR A 159 -37.53 -37.33 -56.65
CA THR A 159 -37.18 -35.94 -56.35
C THR A 159 -36.69 -35.77 -54.91
N GLN A 160 -37.43 -36.29 -53.92
CA GLN A 160 -37.03 -36.20 -52.52
C GLN A 160 -35.73 -36.96 -52.24
N ALA A 161 -35.55 -38.15 -52.82
CA ALA A 161 -34.29 -38.88 -52.70
C ALA A 161 -33.12 -38.10 -53.28
N THR A 162 -33.33 -37.43 -54.42
CA THR A 162 -32.32 -36.55 -55.01
C THR A 162 -32.03 -35.36 -54.10
N MET A 163 -33.04 -34.79 -53.44
CA MET A 163 -32.84 -33.72 -52.45
C MET A 163 -32.10 -34.21 -51.18
N ASP A 164 -32.31 -35.46 -50.78
CA ASP A 164 -31.59 -36.03 -49.64
C ASP A 164 -30.11 -36.27 -49.97
N LEU A 165 -29.78 -36.63 -51.22
CA LEU A 165 -28.43 -36.96 -51.67
C LEU A 165 -27.63 -35.79 -52.26
N VAL A 166 -28.30 -34.87 -52.97
CA VAL A 166 -27.65 -33.77 -53.70
C VAL A 166 -27.85 -32.47 -52.93
N PRO A 167 -26.80 -31.86 -52.37
CA PRO A 167 -26.91 -30.58 -51.65
C PRO A 167 -27.40 -29.43 -52.52
N ASP A 168 -27.94 -28.38 -51.90
CA ASP A 168 -28.30 -27.14 -52.60
C ASP A 168 -27.07 -26.22 -52.74
N ARG A 169 -26.63 -25.99 -53.98
CA ARG A 169 -25.54 -25.06 -54.32
C ARG A 169 -25.77 -23.67 -53.76
N ALA A 170 -26.98 -23.13 -53.88
CA ALA A 170 -27.28 -21.77 -53.45
C ALA A 170 -27.19 -21.65 -51.93
N ALA A 171 -27.63 -22.67 -51.20
CA ALA A 171 -27.47 -22.74 -49.75
C ALA A 171 -25.99 -22.81 -49.34
N LEU A 172 -25.19 -23.65 -50.01
CA LEU A 172 -23.75 -23.78 -49.73
C LEU A 172 -22.99 -22.48 -50.01
N VAL A 173 -23.28 -21.80 -51.13
CA VAL A 173 -22.67 -20.49 -51.45
C VAL A 173 -23.02 -19.46 -50.37
N ARG A 174 -24.30 -19.34 -49.99
CA ARG A 174 -24.72 -18.44 -48.89
C ARG A 174 -24.01 -18.74 -47.57
N GLN A 175 -23.78 -20.01 -47.25
CA GLN A 175 -23.04 -20.39 -46.04
C GLN A 175 -21.57 -19.96 -46.11
N VAL A 176 -20.91 -20.16 -47.26
CA VAL A 176 -19.53 -19.73 -47.48
C VAL A 176 -19.41 -18.21 -47.39
N ASP A 177 -20.29 -17.46 -48.06
CA ASP A 177 -20.30 -16.00 -48.02
C ASP A 177 -20.50 -15.48 -46.59
N HIS A 178 -21.45 -16.06 -45.85
CA HIS A 178 -21.69 -15.70 -44.46
C HIS A 178 -20.48 -15.98 -43.56
N LEU A 179 -19.77 -17.10 -43.78
CA LEU A 179 -18.54 -17.40 -43.06
C LEU A 179 -17.42 -16.42 -43.42
N ALA A 180 -17.29 -16.04 -44.69
CA ALA A 180 -16.32 -15.05 -45.15
C ALA A 180 -16.57 -13.67 -44.52
N ASP A 181 -17.81 -13.20 -44.50
CA ASP A 181 -18.22 -11.94 -43.86
C ASP A 181 -17.91 -11.95 -42.37
N ARG A 182 -18.21 -13.06 -41.68
CA ARG A 182 -17.92 -13.21 -40.25
C ARG A 182 -16.42 -13.15 -39.94
N VAL A 183 -15.59 -13.80 -40.76
CA VAL A 183 -14.13 -13.76 -40.62
C VAL A 183 -13.64 -12.32 -40.82
N THR A 184 -14.04 -11.68 -41.91
CA THR A 184 -13.69 -10.29 -42.22
C THR A 184 -14.06 -9.34 -41.09
N ALA A 185 -15.30 -9.39 -40.60
CA ALA A 185 -15.76 -8.57 -39.48
C ALA A 185 -15.00 -8.84 -38.17
N ARG A 186 -14.54 -10.08 -37.93
CA ARG A 186 -13.75 -10.42 -36.75
C ARG A 186 -12.31 -9.91 -36.85
N VAL A 187 -11.72 -9.98 -38.03
CA VAL A 187 -10.38 -9.42 -38.31
C VAL A 187 -10.40 -7.90 -38.13
N HIS A 188 -11.35 -7.19 -38.74
CA HIS A 188 -11.48 -5.74 -38.59
C HIS A 188 -11.63 -5.32 -37.12
N ARG A 189 -12.56 -5.94 -36.38
CA ARG A 189 -12.74 -5.63 -34.95
C ARG A 189 -11.47 -5.85 -34.13
N ARG A 190 -10.70 -6.90 -34.43
CA ARG A 190 -9.45 -7.18 -33.72
C ARG A 190 -8.36 -6.15 -34.06
N LEU A 191 -8.26 -5.73 -35.31
CA LEU A 191 -7.37 -4.66 -35.74
C LEU A 191 -7.74 -3.32 -35.10
N ASP A 192 -9.03 -2.98 -35.06
CA ASP A 192 -9.48 -1.72 -34.46
C ASP A 192 -9.24 -1.68 -32.96
N THR A 193 -9.49 -2.80 -32.26
CA THR A 193 -9.18 -2.94 -30.83
C THR A 193 -7.68 -2.79 -30.57
N ALA A 194 -6.84 -3.45 -31.38
CA ALA A 194 -5.39 -3.34 -31.26
C ALA A 194 -4.91 -1.90 -31.53
N ARG A 195 -5.39 -1.26 -32.59
CA ARG A 195 -5.07 0.14 -32.92
C ARG A 195 -5.52 1.10 -31.83
N ALA A 196 -6.68 0.87 -31.21
CA ALA A 196 -7.17 1.68 -30.11
C ALA A 196 -6.30 1.53 -28.86
N LEU A 197 -5.88 0.29 -28.53
CA LEU A 197 -4.96 0.04 -27.44
C LEU A 197 -3.61 0.73 -27.69
N THR A 198 -3.03 0.57 -28.87
CA THR A 198 -1.75 1.19 -29.23
C THR A 198 -1.84 2.71 -29.17
N ARG A 199 -2.92 3.33 -29.69
CA ARG A 199 -3.14 4.77 -29.55
C ARG A 199 -3.25 5.20 -28.09
N ARG A 200 -4.05 4.51 -27.27
CA ARG A 200 -4.19 4.80 -25.84
C ARG A 200 -2.86 4.73 -25.10
N LEU A 201 -2.04 3.73 -25.39
CA LEU A 201 -0.71 3.60 -24.78
C LEU A 201 0.23 4.71 -25.27
N ALA A 202 0.23 5.02 -26.57
CA ALA A 202 1.04 6.10 -27.13
C ALA A 202 0.65 7.49 -26.60
N GLU A 203 -0.64 7.70 -26.33
CA GLU A 203 -1.17 8.96 -25.78
C GLU A 203 -1.11 9.01 -24.24
N HIS A 204 -0.79 7.89 -23.57
CA HIS A 204 -0.80 7.83 -22.11
C HIS A 204 0.26 8.78 -21.53
N PRO A 205 -0.09 9.71 -20.62
CA PRO A 205 0.84 10.73 -20.12
C PRO A 205 2.13 10.17 -19.52
N VAL A 206 2.04 9.04 -18.82
CA VAL A 206 3.21 8.36 -18.23
C VAL A 206 4.16 7.82 -19.28
N LEU A 207 3.67 7.42 -20.47
CA LEU A 207 4.50 6.92 -21.56
C LEU A 207 4.99 8.04 -22.49
N ARG A 208 4.21 9.11 -22.63
CA ARG A 208 4.55 10.28 -23.44
C ARG A 208 5.61 11.16 -22.79
N ASP A 209 5.47 11.43 -21.50
CA ASP A 209 6.43 12.22 -20.73
C ASP A 209 6.53 11.69 -19.28
N PRO A 210 7.22 10.56 -19.07
CA PRO A 210 7.47 10.04 -17.74
C PRO A 210 8.21 11.04 -16.85
N ALA A 211 9.07 11.88 -17.45
CA ALA A 211 9.87 12.86 -16.72
C ALA A 211 8.99 13.94 -16.10
N ALA A 212 7.97 14.44 -16.81
CA ALA A 212 7.01 15.40 -16.26
C ALA A 212 6.20 14.81 -15.09
N VAL A 213 5.72 13.57 -15.21
CA VAL A 213 4.95 12.91 -14.13
C VAL A 213 5.82 12.70 -12.89
N ILE A 214 7.05 12.23 -13.07
CA ILE A 214 8.02 12.07 -11.97
C ILE A 214 8.43 13.43 -11.41
N GLY A 215 8.57 14.45 -12.26
CA GLY A 215 8.87 15.83 -11.89
C GLY A 215 7.86 16.39 -10.89
N LEU A 216 6.56 16.31 -11.21
CA LEU A 216 5.48 16.74 -10.32
C LEU A 216 5.50 16.00 -8.97
N ALA A 217 5.79 14.69 -8.98
CA ALA A 217 5.92 13.91 -7.75
C ALA A 217 7.14 14.36 -6.90
N ARG A 218 8.29 14.60 -7.55
CA ARG A 218 9.50 15.12 -6.89
C ARG A 218 9.29 16.52 -6.30
N GLU A 219 8.63 17.41 -7.04
CA GLU A 219 8.27 18.74 -6.55
C GLU A 219 7.36 18.66 -5.31
N ARG A 220 6.37 17.77 -5.34
CA ARG A 220 5.47 17.54 -4.20
C ARG A 220 6.23 17.02 -2.97
N ILE A 221 7.11 16.04 -3.15
CA ILE A 221 7.97 15.53 -2.05
C ILE A 221 8.84 16.65 -1.49
N THR A 222 9.48 17.43 -2.36
CA THR A 222 10.35 18.53 -1.94
C THR A 222 9.57 19.59 -1.16
N ARG A 223 8.37 19.97 -1.61
CA ARG A 223 7.49 20.90 -0.89
C ARG A 223 7.12 20.37 0.49
N LEU A 224 6.65 19.13 0.59
CA LEU A 224 6.27 18.49 1.85
C LEU A 224 7.46 18.39 2.81
N ALA A 225 8.66 18.07 2.31
CA ALA A 225 9.87 18.02 3.12
C ALA A 225 10.21 19.39 3.74
N ARG A 226 10.14 20.47 2.96
CA ARG A 226 10.33 21.84 3.48
C ARG A 226 9.28 22.22 4.52
N GLU A 227 8.03 21.83 4.29
CA GLU A 227 6.91 22.11 5.20
C GLU A 227 7.14 21.43 6.57
N VAL A 228 7.50 20.15 6.57
CA VAL A 228 7.87 19.43 7.79
C VAL A 228 9.04 20.09 8.51
N GLU A 229 10.10 20.46 7.78
CA GLU A 229 11.26 21.12 8.37
C GLU A 229 10.89 22.45 9.04
N GLN A 230 10.06 23.27 8.39
CA GLN A 230 9.58 24.55 8.95
C GLN A 230 8.74 24.33 10.20
N LEU A 231 7.82 23.36 10.19
CA LEU A 231 6.99 23.03 11.34
C LEU A 231 7.82 22.55 12.54
N VAL A 232 8.82 21.68 12.29
CA VAL A 232 9.75 21.20 13.33
C VAL A 232 10.56 22.36 13.90
N ARG A 233 11.17 23.20 13.06
CA ARG A 233 11.92 24.38 13.51
C ARG A 233 11.04 25.32 14.34
N ALA A 234 9.82 25.61 13.88
CA ALA A 234 8.88 26.45 14.61
C ALA A 234 8.46 25.84 15.96
N ARG A 235 8.30 24.52 16.04
CA ARG A 235 7.95 23.81 17.28
C ARG A 235 9.10 23.80 18.28
N VAL A 236 10.32 23.56 17.81
CA VAL A 236 11.55 23.62 18.63
C VAL A 236 11.81 25.04 19.11
N GLY A 237 11.69 26.04 18.24
CA GLY A 237 11.83 27.46 18.58
C GLY A 237 10.86 27.88 19.68
N ARG A 238 9.55 27.59 19.52
CA ARG A 238 8.53 27.83 20.56
C ARG A 238 8.86 27.12 21.88
N GLY A 239 9.39 25.90 21.81
CA GLY A 239 9.85 25.15 22.97
C GLY A 239 10.97 25.88 23.71
N ARG A 240 12.01 26.33 22.99
CA ARG A 240 13.13 27.10 23.55
C ARG A 240 12.67 28.39 24.22
N THR A 241 11.89 29.21 23.51
CA THR A 241 11.38 30.47 24.07
C THR A 241 10.53 30.24 25.32
N ARG A 242 9.74 29.15 25.36
CA ARG A 242 8.96 28.78 26.56
C ARG A 242 9.87 28.40 27.73
N VAL A 243 10.91 27.62 27.49
CA VAL A 243 11.93 27.28 28.51
C VAL A 243 12.63 28.54 29.00
N GLU A 244 13.08 29.41 28.11
CA GLU A 244 13.72 30.69 28.45
C GLU A 244 12.79 31.59 29.27
N THR A 245 11.52 31.69 28.89
CA THR A 245 10.53 32.49 29.63
C THR A 245 10.28 31.92 31.02
N LEU A 246 10.14 30.59 31.14
CA LEU A 246 9.96 29.94 32.44
C LEU A 246 11.22 30.06 33.31
N ALA A 247 12.41 29.87 32.73
CA ALA A 247 13.69 30.07 33.41
C ALA A 247 13.84 31.52 33.89
N GLY A 248 13.50 32.51 33.06
CA GLY A 248 13.46 33.92 33.44
C GLY A 248 12.47 34.20 34.57
N ARG A 249 11.27 33.60 34.55
CA ARG A 249 10.29 33.71 35.66
C ARG A 249 10.82 33.11 36.96
N VAL A 250 11.56 32.01 36.91
CA VAL A 250 12.19 31.40 38.09
C VAL A 250 13.34 32.26 38.60
N ALA A 251 14.18 32.79 37.72
CA ALA A 251 15.29 33.69 38.08
C ALA A 251 14.79 35.02 38.68
N VAL A 252 13.66 35.53 38.19
CA VAL A 252 12.99 36.72 38.71
C VAL A 252 12.09 36.41 39.91
N SER A 253 11.86 35.11 40.23
CA SER A 253 11.03 34.73 41.37
C SER A 253 11.58 35.39 42.64
N SER A 254 10.70 36.13 43.31
CA SER A 254 11.05 36.96 44.46
C SER A 254 11.68 36.14 45.58
N THR A 255 11.47 34.82 45.62
CA THR A 255 12.00 33.92 46.65
C THR A 255 13.53 33.85 46.62
N VAL A 256 14.17 33.67 45.45
CA VAL A 256 15.66 33.56 45.38
C VAL A 256 16.29 34.91 45.71
N ARG A 257 15.82 36.00 45.10
CA ARG A 257 16.27 37.35 45.42
C ARG A 257 16.01 37.76 46.87
N ARG A 258 14.89 37.35 47.47
CA ARG A 258 14.58 37.58 48.89
C ARG A 258 15.53 36.78 49.79
N LEU A 259 15.90 35.57 49.39
CA LEU A 259 16.84 34.74 50.14
C LEU A 259 18.25 35.36 50.13
N ASP A 260 18.72 35.81 48.97
CA ASP A 260 20.04 36.46 48.85
C ASP A 260 20.07 37.81 49.56
N ALA A 261 19.02 38.64 49.41
CA ALA A 261 18.90 39.89 50.16
C ALA A 261 18.81 39.67 51.67
N ALA A 262 18.14 38.59 52.12
CA ALA A 262 18.10 38.21 53.53
C ALA A 262 19.49 37.77 54.04
N ARG A 263 20.24 36.98 53.26
CA ARG A 263 21.63 36.58 53.59
C ARG A 263 22.55 37.79 53.71
N VAL A 264 22.49 38.72 52.76
CA VAL A 264 23.28 39.96 52.81
C VAL A 264 22.90 40.80 54.03
N ARG A 265 21.61 40.91 54.36
CA ARG A 265 21.16 41.60 55.59
C ARG A 265 21.67 40.94 56.86
N ILE A 266 21.61 39.61 56.95
CA ILE A 266 22.11 38.86 58.12
C ILE A 266 23.61 39.15 58.30
N ASN A 267 24.41 39.02 57.23
CA ASN A 267 25.84 39.29 57.28
C ASN A 267 26.15 40.74 57.69
N ALA A 268 25.41 41.72 57.18
CA ALA A 268 25.58 43.13 57.55
C ALA A 268 25.22 43.39 59.02
N ILE A 269 24.17 42.73 59.53
CA ILE A 269 23.78 42.82 60.95
C ILE A 269 24.87 42.21 61.84
N ASP A 270 25.41 41.05 61.49
CA ASP A 270 26.50 40.39 62.22
C ASP A 270 27.76 41.27 62.27
N GLN A 271 28.17 41.84 61.13
CA GLN A 271 29.33 42.74 61.09
C GLN A 271 29.11 43.99 61.94
N ARG A 272 27.91 44.59 61.89
CA ARG A 272 27.56 45.74 62.73
C ARG A 272 27.53 45.38 64.22
N LEU A 273 27.03 44.19 64.56
CA LEU A 273 27.02 43.69 65.93
C LEU A 273 28.45 43.50 66.45
N ALA A 274 29.32 42.85 65.67
CA ALA A 274 30.73 42.69 66.00
C ALA A 274 31.47 44.04 66.16
N ALA A 275 31.25 44.98 65.23
CA ALA A 275 31.88 46.30 65.31
C ALA A 275 31.38 47.13 66.50
N SER A 276 30.07 47.10 66.79
CA SER A 276 29.48 47.83 67.90
C SER A 276 29.91 47.27 69.27
N THR A 277 29.98 45.94 69.41
CA THR A 277 30.49 45.28 70.61
C THR A 277 31.96 45.60 70.83
N ALA A 278 32.82 45.50 69.81
CA ALA A 278 34.22 45.88 69.90
C ALA A 278 34.42 47.35 70.27
N SER A 279 33.59 48.25 69.73
CA SER A 279 33.66 49.70 70.03
C SER A 279 33.21 50.02 71.45
N ARG A 280 32.15 49.35 71.95
CA ARG A 280 31.74 49.45 73.36
C ARG A 280 32.81 48.94 74.31
N MET A 281 33.48 47.83 73.98
CA MET A 281 34.59 47.31 74.78
C MET A 281 35.77 48.28 74.81
N ARG A 282 36.17 48.85 73.67
CA ARG A 282 37.24 49.86 73.60
C ARG A 282 36.91 51.10 74.44
N LEU A 283 35.70 51.62 74.34
CA LEU A 283 35.26 52.77 75.13
C LEU A 283 35.26 52.45 76.63
N ALA A 284 34.79 51.27 77.01
CA ALA A 284 34.82 50.82 78.40
C ALA A 284 36.26 50.69 78.92
N GLN A 285 37.18 50.17 78.11
CA GLN A 285 38.60 50.08 78.45
C GLN A 285 39.23 51.46 78.62
N ALA A 286 39.07 52.36 77.64
CA ALA A 286 39.58 53.73 77.74
C ALA A 286 39.04 54.48 78.96
N ARG A 287 37.77 54.25 79.33
CA ARG A 287 37.17 54.82 80.54
C ARG A 287 37.83 54.27 81.82
N ARG A 288 38.16 52.97 81.87
CA ARG A 288 38.92 52.40 82.98
C ARG A 288 40.30 53.03 83.08
N ASP A 289 41.03 53.09 81.97
CA ASP A 289 42.40 53.62 81.95
C ASP A 289 42.44 55.11 82.38
N ALA A 290 41.45 55.91 81.94
CA ALA A 290 41.33 57.31 82.35
C ALA A 290 41.00 57.47 83.85
N LEU A 291 40.14 56.61 84.41
CA LEU A 291 39.85 56.60 85.84
C LEU A 291 41.09 56.21 86.65
N GLU A 292 41.87 55.24 86.18
CA GLU A 292 43.13 54.83 86.81
C GLU A 292 44.17 55.96 86.79
N GLY A 293 44.32 56.66 85.66
CA GLY A 293 45.19 57.83 85.54
C GLY A 293 44.80 58.97 86.50
N ARG A 294 43.49 59.25 86.63
CA ARG A 294 43.00 60.23 87.62
C ARG A 294 43.29 59.82 89.05
N LEU A 295 43.17 58.53 89.37
CA LEU A 295 43.47 58.02 90.70
C LEU A 295 44.95 58.28 91.07
N ARG A 296 45.88 58.08 90.12
CA ARG A 296 47.31 58.33 90.31
C ARG A 296 47.65 59.83 90.47
N ALA A 297 46.94 60.71 89.77
CA ALA A 297 47.20 62.16 89.80
C ALA A 297 46.81 62.84 91.12
N VAL A 298 45.89 62.23 91.89
CA VAL A 298 45.38 62.80 93.16
C VAL A 298 46.09 62.17 94.38
N ASP A 299 47.02 61.24 94.20
CA ASP A 299 47.78 60.64 95.31
C ASP A 299 48.82 61.63 95.88
N PRO A 300 48.63 62.19 97.09
CA PRO A 300 49.53 63.20 97.67
C PRO A 300 50.93 62.67 97.96
N ARG A 301 51.11 61.34 98.06
CA ARG A 301 52.42 60.70 98.26
C ARG A 301 53.30 60.78 97.01
N SER A 302 52.71 60.94 95.82
CA SER A 302 53.47 61.10 94.57
C SER A 302 54.32 62.38 94.54
N ILE A 303 53.88 63.44 95.24
CA ILE A 303 54.59 64.72 95.36
C ILE A 303 55.82 64.55 96.26
N LEU A 304 55.70 63.83 97.38
CA LEU A 304 56.83 63.59 98.29
C LEU A 304 57.90 62.69 97.66
N ARG A 305 57.50 61.68 96.86
CA ARG A 305 58.45 60.80 96.12
C ARG A 305 59.25 61.53 95.04
N ARG A 306 58.79 62.70 94.58
CA ARG A 306 59.52 63.55 93.62
C ARG A 306 60.62 64.40 94.27
N GLY A 307 60.91 64.19 95.55
CA GLY A 307 62.00 64.87 96.28
C GLY A 307 61.57 66.19 96.93
N PHE A 308 60.28 66.53 96.90
CA PHE A 308 59.75 67.66 97.66
C PHE A 308 59.51 67.25 99.11
N SER A 309 59.99 68.07 100.04
CA SER A 309 59.70 67.95 101.46
C SER A 309 58.84 69.12 101.92
N TYR A 310 58.02 68.92 102.96
CA TYR A 310 57.40 70.04 103.67
C TYR A 310 57.84 70.05 105.12
N THR A 311 58.07 71.24 105.67
CA THR A 311 58.59 71.42 107.02
C THR A 311 57.49 71.90 107.95
N THR A 312 57.40 71.30 109.14
CA THR A 312 56.48 71.70 110.22
C THR A 312 57.26 72.14 111.45
N THR A 313 56.67 73.00 112.28
CA THR A 313 57.20 73.29 113.63
C THR A 313 57.00 72.08 114.54
N GLN A 314 57.62 72.10 115.73
CA GLN A 314 57.38 71.07 116.75
C GLN A 314 55.89 70.93 117.13
N ALA A 315 55.11 72.01 117.05
CA ALA A 315 53.66 72.00 117.27
C ALA A 315 52.84 71.49 116.05
N GLY A 316 53.50 71.04 114.97
CA GLY A 316 52.88 70.48 113.78
C GLY A 316 52.39 71.49 112.74
N ALA A 317 52.64 72.80 112.92
CA ALA A 317 52.22 73.84 111.98
C ALA A 317 53.18 73.94 110.79
N ILE A 318 52.67 74.03 109.56
CA ILE A 318 53.52 74.08 108.34
C ILE A 318 54.29 75.40 108.27
N VAL A 319 55.61 75.31 108.17
CA VAL A 319 56.51 76.44 107.97
C VAL A 319 56.56 76.76 106.48
N ARG A 320 55.83 77.80 106.06
CA ARG A 320 55.81 78.26 104.67
C ARG A 320 56.74 79.43 104.39
N SER A 321 57.28 80.06 105.43
CA SER A 321 58.06 81.29 105.34
C SER A 321 59.12 81.33 106.42
N VAL A 322 60.28 81.91 106.10
CA VAL A 322 61.41 82.08 107.01
C VAL A 322 61.04 82.97 108.21
N ALA A 323 60.03 83.84 108.09
CA ALA A 323 59.56 84.69 109.20
C ALA A 323 58.79 83.92 110.28
N ALA A 324 58.36 82.69 110.00
CA ALA A 324 57.54 81.89 110.92
C ALA A 324 58.37 81.13 111.95
N VAL A 325 59.70 81.24 111.92
CA VAL A 325 60.62 80.49 112.77
C VAL A 325 61.68 81.42 113.34
N ARG A 326 62.05 81.22 114.60
CA ARG A 326 63.08 81.99 115.32
C ARG A 326 64.31 81.11 115.54
N SER A 327 65.45 81.76 115.74
CA SER A 327 66.70 81.06 116.11
C SER A 327 66.48 80.27 117.40
N GLY A 328 66.82 78.98 117.38
CA GLY A 328 66.58 78.03 118.46
C GLY A 328 65.33 77.14 118.29
N ASP A 329 64.44 77.42 117.33
CA ASP A 329 63.24 76.61 117.13
C ASP A 329 63.56 75.23 116.51
N VAL A 330 62.89 74.17 116.96
CA VAL A 330 62.97 72.83 116.37
C VAL A 330 61.95 72.70 115.24
N LEU A 331 62.43 72.29 114.07
CA LEU A 331 61.68 72.04 112.85
C LEU A 331 61.75 70.58 112.45
N ARG A 332 60.64 70.07 111.91
CA ARG A 332 60.50 68.71 111.42
C ARG A 332 60.16 68.70 109.93
N THR A 333 61.07 68.24 109.10
CA THR A 333 60.92 68.18 107.65
C THR A 333 60.47 66.78 107.24
N HIS A 334 59.30 66.67 106.62
CA HIS A 334 58.72 65.40 106.18
C HIS A 334 59.08 65.13 104.71
N VAL A 335 59.59 63.94 104.45
CA VAL A 335 59.96 63.39 103.13
C VAL A 335 59.11 62.16 102.82
N ALA A 336 59.30 61.55 101.65
CA ALA A 336 58.45 60.45 101.15
C ALA A 336 58.34 59.24 102.10
N ASP A 337 59.36 59.01 102.91
CA ASP A 337 59.58 57.82 103.71
C ASP A 337 59.79 58.11 105.20
N GLY A 338 59.75 59.37 105.64
CA GLY A 338 59.99 59.70 107.04
C GLY A 338 60.03 61.20 107.34
N ALA A 339 60.51 61.55 108.53
CA ALA A 339 60.67 62.94 108.94
C ALA A 339 62.00 63.18 109.67
N ILE A 340 62.62 64.32 109.41
CA ILE A 340 63.94 64.71 109.91
C ILE A 340 63.76 65.92 110.84
N GLU A 341 64.35 65.87 112.04
CA GLU A 341 64.34 67.00 112.99
C GLU A 341 65.61 67.85 112.87
N SER A 342 65.45 69.17 112.95
CA SER A 342 66.53 70.15 112.79
C SER A 342 66.25 71.40 113.62
N VAL A 343 67.29 72.07 114.11
CA VAL A 343 67.16 73.29 114.93
C VAL A 343 67.59 74.51 114.12
N VAL A 344 66.82 75.59 114.18
CA VAL A 344 67.09 76.83 113.42
C VAL A 344 68.29 77.56 114.01
N GLY A 345 69.39 77.69 113.24
CA GLY A 345 70.58 78.48 113.58
C GLY A 345 70.36 79.99 113.45
N ALA A 346 71.19 80.71 112.69
CA ALA A 346 71.01 82.15 112.43
C ALA A 346 70.24 82.39 111.11
N ALA A 347 69.08 83.04 111.18
CA ALA A 347 68.26 83.33 110.01
C ALA A 347 68.83 84.51 109.19
N ALA A 348 69.65 84.22 108.18
CA ALA A 348 70.19 85.23 107.28
C ALA A 348 69.18 85.60 106.16
N ARG A 349 68.67 86.83 106.20
CA ARG A 349 67.81 87.38 105.14
C ARG A 349 68.69 88.05 104.07
N ARG A 350 68.90 87.40 102.92
CA ARG A 350 69.60 87.98 101.76
C ARG A 350 68.63 88.59 100.75
N ARG A 351 69.05 89.67 100.08
CA ARG A 351 68.31 90.50 99.10
C ARG A 351 69.12 90.63 97.79
N ARG A 352 68.41 90.80 96.65
CA ARG A 352 68.84 91.05 95.23
C ARG A 352 69.24 89.80 94.41
N GLY A 353 69.03 89.68 93.09
CA GLY A 353 68.54 90.56 92.01
C GLY A 353 68.96 90.01 90.61
N THR A 354 68.26 90.43 89.54
CA THR A 354 68.66 90.63 88.11
C THR A 354 69.52 89.61 87.31
N GLY A 355 69.05 89.25 86.10
CA GLY A 355 69.86 89.21 84.85
C GLY A 355 69.82 87.95 83.95
N GLY A 356 69.38 88.13 82.68
CA GLY A 356 69.77 87.41 81.42
C GLY A 356 69.49 85.90 81.30
N GLU A 357 69.28 85.24 80.15
CA GLU A 357 69.37 85.57 78.72
C GLU A 357 68.77 84.37 77.92
N LYS A 358 68.40 84.57 76.64
CA LYS A 358 67.84 83.56 75.70
C LYS A 358 68.86 82.46 75.29
N PRO A 359 68.41 81.36 74.67
CA PRO A 359 68.59 81.23 73.21
C PRO A 359 67.40 80.63 72.42
N ASP A 360 67.51 80.83 71.10
CA ASP A 360 66.67 80.41 69.95
C ASP A 360 66.77 78.91 69.56
N GLN A 361 65.96 78.55 68.54
CA GLN A 361 65.91 77.33 67.69
C GLN A 361 65.05 76.17 68.23
N MET A 362 64.28 75.40 67.43
CA MET A 362 64.29 75.19 65.98
C MET A 362 62.93 74.64 65.50
N ASP A 363 62.65 74.91 64.23
CA ASP A 363 61.56 74.43 63.37
C ASP A 363 61.71 72.94 63.02
N LEU A 364 60.59 72.22 62.78
CA LEU A 364 60.58 70.93 62.07
C LEU A 364 59.16 70.60 61.56
N PHE A 365 58.88 71.07 60.35
CA PHE A 365 57.90 70.49 59.42
C PHE A 365 58.32 69.08 58.96
N GLY A 366 57.35 68.29 58.53
CA GLY A 366 57.54 67.07 57.76
C GLY A 366 56.25 66.60 57.07
N SER A 367 56.06 67.06 55.84
CA SER A 367 55.17 66.55 54.82
C SER A 367 55.89 65.56 53.88
N GLY A 368 55.15 64.62 53.27
CA GLY A 368 55.58 63.71 52.18
C GLY A 368 55.51 62.23 52.59
N GLU A 369 54.93 61.28 51.88
CA GLU A 369 54.36 61.17 50.52
C GLU A 369 53.26 60.08 50.54
#